data_AF-A0AAW5J9R9-F1
#
_entry.id   AF-A0AAW5J9R9-F1
#
_cell.length_a   1.000
_cell.length_b   1.000
_cell.length_c   1.000
_cell.angle_alpha   90.00
_cell.angle_beta   90.00
_cell.angle_gamma   90.00
#
_symmetry.space_group_name_H-M   'P 1'
#
loop_
_entity.id
_entity.type
_entity.pdbx_description
1 polymer ?
#
loop_
_entity_poly.entity_id
_entity_poly.type
_entity_poly.pdbx_seq_one_letter_code
_entity_poly.pdbx_strand_id
1 'polypeptide(L)'
;MVTAKAAVAGKQFVRRSPLGDRPNLLGIMMNEQYYSIVDTLPHSMVAKNVESEPSLDEAVKYIERIDFSAIQEKLCSDDPLLCRRWSPLEAEIGIQYYRNFLYINKKYQRKYNVLPPLLEVDEIWHHHILDTRAYITDCEHIFGYYFHHYPYFGTRGENDKKNLRIAFKLVQDLYKEEFGYYMTNIWE
;
A
#
# COMPACT_ATOMS: atom_id res chain seq x y z
N MET A 1 32.72 -13.39 16.59
CA MET A 1 31.40 -13.85 17.09
C MET A 1 30.45 -12.67 16.96
N VAL A 2 29.36 -12.64 16.19
CA VAL A 2 28.77 -13.49 15.15
C VAL A 2 28.13 -12.47 14.18
N THR A 3 28.46 -12.56 12.90
CA THR A 3 27.89 -11.73 11.83
C THR A 3 26.51 -12.25 11.44
N ALA A 4 25.45 -11.45 11.62
CA ALA A 4 24.13 -11.75 11.07
C ALA A 4 24.01 -11.14 9.67
N LYS A 5 24.27 -11.96 8.64
CA LYS A 5 23.84 -11.66 7.26
C LYS A 5 22.36 -12.00 7.16
N ALA A 6 21.48 -11.00 7.08
CA ALA A 6 20.11 -11.20 6.67
C ALA A 6 20.11 -11.47 5.16
N ALA A 7 19.87 -12.71 4.77
CA ALA A 7 19.69 -13.10 3.39
C ALA A 7 18.26 -12.74 2.95
N VAL A 8 18.11 -11.63 2.23
CA VAL A 8 16.90 -11.37 1.44
C VAL A 8 17.00 -12.21 0.17
N ALA A 9 16.53 -13.45 0.25
CA ALA A 9 16.42 -14.33 -0.91
C ALA A 9 15.16 -13.95 -1.69
N GLY A 10 15.35 -13.42 -2.90
CA GLY A 10 14.28 -13.25 -3.88
C GLY A 10 13.59 -14.58 -4.15
N LYS A 11 12.28 -14.64 -3.90
CA LYS A 11 11.45 -15.80 -4.23
C LYS A 11 10.79 -15.58 -5.59
N GLN A 12 11.08 -16.50 -6.49
CA GLN A 12 10.39 -16.70 -7.77
C GLN A 12 8.87 -16.76 -7.58
N PHE A 13 8.15 -16.01 -8.42
CA PHE A 13 6.70 -16.09 -8.58
C PHE A 13 6.26 -17.53 -8.92
N VAL A 14 5.65 -18.21 -7.96
CA VAL A 14 4.98 -19.49 -8.19
C VAL A 14 3.57 -19.21 -8.70
N ARG A 15 3.33 -19.44 -9.99
CA ARG A 15 1.96 -19.47 -10.55
C ARG A 15 1.18 -20.62 -9.90
N ARG A 16 0.00 -20.34 -9.34
CA ARG A 16 -1.01 -21.37 -9.00
C ARG A 16 -2.37 -21.07 -9.63
N SER A 17 -3.08 -22.17 -9.87
CA SER A 17 -4.21 -22.40 -10.78
C SER A 17 -5.53 -21.67 -10.46
N PRO A 18 -6.43 -21.53 -11.45
CA PRO A 18 -7.72 -20.89 -11.27
C PRO A 18 -8.78 -21.92 -10.87
N LEU A 19 -9.15 -21.98 -9.59
CA LEU A 19 -10.36 -22.69 -9.14
C LEU A 19 -11.09 -21.81 -8.15
N GLY A 20 -12.33 -21.46 -8.51
CA GLY A 20 -13.17 -20.53 -7.79
C GLY A 20 -13.66 -21.10 -6.45
N ASP A 21 -13.32 -20.40 -5.38
CA ASP A 21 -13.92 -20.62 -4.07
C ASP A 21 -15.23 -19.85 -3.97
N ARG A 22 -16.34 -20.56 -3.74
CA ARG A 22 -17.59 -19.92 -3.31
C ARG A 22 -17.37 -19.37 -1.90
N PRO A 23 -17.55 -18.06 -1.65
CA PRO A 23 -17.33 -17.50 -0.33
C PRO A 23 -18.34 -18.08 0.67
N ASN A 24 -17.89 -18.39 1.88
CA ASN A 24 -18.76 -18.74 3.00
C ASN A 24 -19.58 -17.52 3.46
N LEU A 25 -20.68 -17.74 4.22
CA LEU A 25 -21.57 -16.67 4.70
C LEU A 25 -20.83 -15.53 5.40
N LEU A 26 -19.79 -15.84 6.17
CA LEU A 26 -18.95 -14.84 6.85
C LEU A 26 -18.17 -13.99 5.84
N GLY A 27 -17.63 -14.60 4.78
CA GLY A 27 -16.94 -13.93 3.67
C GLY A 27 -17.89 -13.10 2.80
N ILE A 28 -19.15 -13.53 2.64
CA ILE A 28 -20.19 -12.76 1.95
C ILE A 28 -20.54 -11.50 2.76
N MET A 29 -20.80 -11.65 4.07
CA MET A 29 -21.12 -10.51 4.96
C MET A 29 -19.94 -9.54 5.12
N MET A 30 -18.70 -10.04 5.19
CA MET A 30 -17.51 -9.18 5.17
C MET A 30 -17.38 -8.42 3.85
N ASN A 31 -17.70 -9.04 2.71
CA ASN A 31 -17.69 -8.37 1.42
C ASN A 31 -18.78 -7.29 1.33
N GLU A 32 -20.02 -7.57 1.73
CA GLU A 32 -21.10 -6.56 1.71
C GLU A 32 -20.78 -5.36 2.62
N GLN A 33 -20.28 -5.64 3.83
CA GLN A 33 -19.88 -4.59 4.75
C GLN A 33 -18.72 -3.75 4.18
N TYR A 34 -17.76 -4.38 3.49
CA TYR A 34 -16.68 -3.67 2.84
C TYR A 34 -17.17 -2.77 1.69
N TYR A 35 -18.01 -3.28 0.79
CA TYR A 35 -18.50 -2.49 -0.35
C TYR A 35 -19.28 -1.25 0.10
N SER A 36 -19.98 -1.32 1.25
CA SER A 36 -20.65 -0.16 1.84
C SER A 36 -19.69 0.96 2.29
N ILE A 37 -18.41 0.67 2.53
CA ILE A 37 -17.41 1.66 2.95
C ILE A 37 -17.21 2.71 1.85
N VAL A 38 -17.20 2.30 0.59
CA VAL A 38 -16.97 3.19 -0.56
C VAL A 38 -17.96 4.35 -0.57
N ASP A 39 -19.22 4.06 -0.26
CA ASP A 39 -20.31 5.03 -0.22
C ASP A 39 -20.20 6.05 0.94
N THR A 40 -19.33 5.79 1.92
CA THR A 40 -19.10 6.68 3.07
C THR A 40 -17.96 7.69 2.87
N LEU A 41 -17.24 7.60 1.76
CA LEU A 41 -16.14 8.49 1.42
C LEU A 41 -16.65 9.69 0.61
N PRO A 42 -16.09 10.91 0.81
CA PRO A 42 -16.60 12.12 0.18
C PRO A 42 -16.27 12.23 -1.32
N HIS A 43 -15.43 11.34 -1.84
CA HIS A 43 -15.13 11.26 -3.27
C HIS A 43 -14.91 9.82 -3.70
N SER A 44 -15.01 9.61 -5.01
CA SER A 44 -14.82 8.29 -5.60
C SER A 44 -13.40 7.80 -5.40
N MET A 45 -13.27 6.62 -4.79
CA MET A 45 -12.02 5.84 -4.75
C MET A 45 -11.99 4.78 -5.87
N VAL A 46 -12.89 4.87 -6.83
CA VAL A 46 -12.95 3.91 -7.94
C VAL A 46 -11.77 4.15 -8.88
N ALA A 47 -11.06 3.08 -9.20
CA ALA A 47 -9.98 3.09 -10.19
C ALA A 47 -10.49 3.64 -11.53
N LYS A 48 -9.75 4.55 -12.15
CA LYS A 48 -10.13 5.13 -13.43
C LYS A 48 -9.99 4.07 -14.53
N ASN A 49 -10.95 4.06 -15.45
CA ASN A 49 -10.77 3.34 -16.72
C ASN A 49 -9.87 4.19 -17.62
N VAL A 50 -8.73 3.63 -18.00
CA VAL A 50 -7.75 4.28 -18.89
C VAL A 50 -7.52 3.39 -20.10
N GLU A 51 -7.26 4.02 -21.26
CA GLU A 51 -7.14 3.32 -22.54
C GLU A 51 -5.94 2.36 -22.58
N SER A 52 -4.86 2.69 -21.86
CA SER A 52 -3.64 1.91 -21.80
C SER A 52 -3.14 1.79 -20.36
N GLU A 53 -3.79 0.95 -19.57
CA GLU A 53 -3.32 0.66 -18.22
C GLU A 53 -2.11 -0.29 -18.26
N PRO A 54 -1.01 0.01 -17.54
CA PRO A 54 0.11 -0.91 -17.39
C PRO A 54 -0.33 -2.26 -16.84
N SER A 55 0.24 -3.35 -17.34
CA SER A 55 0.02 -4.68 -16.75
C SER A 55 0.60 -4.76 -15.35
N LEU A 56 0.18 -5.76 -14.57
CA LEU A 56 0.75 -5.99 -13.23
C LEU A 56 2.27 -6.25 -13.30
N ASP A 57 2.74 -6.98 -14.32
CA ASP A 57 4.16 -7.30 -14.48
C ASP A 57 5.01 -6.05 -14.81
N GLU A 58 4.51 -5.17 -15.68
CA GLU A 58 5.16 -3.89 -15.99
C GLU A 58 5.21 -2.98 -14.75
N ALA A 59 4.10 -2.87 -14.03
CA ALA A 59 4.02 -2.10 -12.80
C ALA A 59 4.99 -2.62 -11.73
N VAL A 60 5.09 -3.94 -11.52
CA VAL A 60 6.03 -4.56 -10.58
C VAL A 60 7.47 -4.22 -10.95
N LYS A 61 7.86 -4.41 -12.22
CA LYS A 61 9.20 -4.07 -12.71
C LYS A 61 9.54 -2.61 -12.51
N TYR A 62 8.56 -1.72 -12.65
CA TYR A 62 8.73 -0.30 -12.40
C TYR A 62 8.90 -0.01 -10.90
N ILE A 63 8.02 -0.52 -10.03
CA ILE A 63 8.08 -0.37 -8.57
C ILE A 63 9.45 -0.79 -8.00
N GLU A 64 9.99 -1.91 -8.48
CA GLU A 64 11.31 -2.41 -8.06
C GLU A 64 12.47 -1.47 -8.42
N ARG A 65 12.29 -0.60 -9.43
CA ARG A 65 13.30 0.33 -9.93
C ARG A 65 13.18 1.74 -9.38
N ILE A 66 12.04 2.09 -8.76
CA ILE A 66 11.87 3.42 -8.17
C ILE A 66 12.94 3.62 -7.09
N ASP A 67 13.69 4.70 -7.26
CA ASP A 67 14.70 5.12 -6.29
C ASP A 67 14.05 5.99 -5.21
N PHE A 68 13.91 5.43 -4.01
CA PHE A 68 13.40 6.13 -2.83
C PHE A 68 14.52 6.69 -1.95
N SER A 69 15.77 6.76 -2.45
CA SER A 69 16.94 7.27 -1.70
C SER A 69 16.70 8.64 -1.09
N ALA A 70 16.15 9.61 -1.86
CA ALA A 70 15.87 10.95 -1.36
C ALA A 70 14.85 10.97 -0.21
N ILE A 71 13.82 10.10 -0.25
CA ILE A 71 12.85 9.96 0.84
C ILE A 71 13.53 9.32 2.05
N GLN A 72 14.34 8.28 1.85
CA GLN A 72 15.09 7.61 2.92
C GLN A 72 16.05 8.58 3.62
N GLU A 73 16.84 9.32 2.84
CA GLU A 73 17.79 10.32 3.32
C GLU A 73 17.08 11.40 4.13
N LYS A 74 15.94 11.90 3.63
CA LYS A 74 15.13 12.87 4.36
C LYS A 74 14.65 12.30 5.68
N LEU A 75 13.95 11.16 5.68
CA LEU A 75 13.40 10.53 6.89
C LEU A 75 14.45 10.22 7.96
N CYS A 76 15.69 9.94 7.55
CA CYS A 76 16.81 9.67 8.45
C CYS A 76 17.62 10.92 8.85
N SER A 77 17.28 12.09 8.33
CA SER A 77 17.98 13.35 8.63
C SER A 77 17.41 14.08 9.85
N ASP A 78 18.12 15.11 10.30
CA ASP A 78 17.66 16.00 11.37
C ASP A 78 16.81 17.17 10.81
N ASP A 79 16.06 16.94 9.74
CA ASP A 79 15.19 17.95 9.10
C ASP A 79 14.10 18.44 10.09
N PRO A 80 14.03 19.74 10.39
CA PRO A 80 13.08 20.27 11.37
C PRO A 80 11.61 20.17 10.95
N LEU A 81 11.33 19.81 9.69
CA LEU A 81 9.97 19.58 9.18
C LEU A 81 9.47 18.16 9.45
N LEU A 82 10.31 17.27 9.97
CA LEU A 82 9.90 15.93 10.36
C LEU A 82 9.35 15.91 11.79
N CYS A 83 8.23 15.22 11.98
CA CYS A 83 7.68 14.98 13.31
C CYS A 83 8.60 14.09 14.15
N ARG A 84 9.31 13.16 13.51
CA ARG A 84 10.33 12.30 14.12
C ARG A 84 11.39 11.91 13.10
N ARG A 85 12.61 11.69 13.57
CA ARG A 85 13.67 11.07 12.77
C ARG A 85 13.53 9.55 12.80
N TRP A 86 13.65 8.92 11.64
CA TRP A 86 13.69 7.47 11.50
C TRP A 86 15.12 6.96 11.54
N SER A 87 15.33 5.77 12.09
CA SER A 87 16.57 5.02 11.91
C SER A 87 16.66 4.44 10.48
N PRO A 88 17.87 4.14 9.99
CA PRO A 88 18.03 3.53 8.67
C PRO A 88 17.25 2.23 8.48
N LEU A 89 17.15 1.40 9.53
CA LEU A 89 16.41 0.13 9.49
C LEU A 89 14.90 0.36 9.39
N GLU A 90 14.35 1.30 10.15
CA GLU A 90 12.93 1.66 10.05
C GLU A 90 12.61 2.16 8.63
N ALA A 91 13.46 2.99 8.04
CA ALA A 91 13.27 3.51 6.69
C ALA A 91 13.36 2.39 5.63
N GLU A 92 14.32 1.47 5.76
CA GLU A 92 14.44 0.30 4.87
C GLU A 92 13.16 -0.56 4.90
N ILE A 93 12.69 -0.93 6.09
CA ILE A 93 11.46 -1.73 6.27
C ILE A 93 10.24 -0.97 5.72
N GLY A 94 10.11 0.32 6.06
CA GLY A 94 8.98 1.15 5.63
C GLY A 94 8.92 1.30 4.11
N ILE A 95 10.06 1.52 3.46
CA ILE A 95 10.12 1.63 2.00
C ILE A 95 9.75 0.30 1.34
N GLN A 96 10.18 -0.84 1.90
CA GLN A 96 9.75 -2.13 1.39
C GLN A 96 8.23 -2.33 1.54
N TYR A 97 7.66 -1.94 2.68
CA TYR A 97 6.20 -1.98 2.87
C TYR A 97 5.47 -1.03 1.92
N TYR A 98 6.04 0.13 1.60
CA TYR A 98 5.48 1.06 0.62
C TYR A 98 5.48 0.49 -0.81
N ARG A 99 6.57 -0.15 -1.23
CA ARG A 99 6.59 -0.88 -2.53
C ARG A 99 5.50 -1.95 -2.58
N ASN A 100 5.35 -2.70 -1.50
CA ASN A 100 4.32 -3.73 -1.39
C ASN A 100 2.90 -3.13 -1.38
N PHE A 101 2.72 -1.96 -0.77
CA PHE A 101 1.46 -1.22 -0.79
C PHE A 101 1.07 -0.75 -2.20
N LEU A 102 2.03 -0.25 -2.99
CA LEU A 102 1.81 0.10 -4.41
C LEU A 102 1.38 -1.14 -5.21
N TYR A 103 2.03 -2.29 -4.98
CA TYR A 103 1.66 -3.55 -5.60
C TYR A 103 0.24 -4.01 -5.23
N ILE A 104 -0.11 -4.00 -3.94
CA ILE A 104 -1.44 -4.40 -3.46
C ILE A 104 -2.51 -3.52 -4.10
N ASN A 105 -2.31 -2.21 -4.13
CA ASN A 105 -3.24 -1.30 -4.79
C ASN A 105 -3.34 -1.60 -6.28
N LYS A 106 -2.21 -1.78 -6.98
CA LYS A 106 -2.22 -2.10 -8.41
C LYS A 106 -3.03 -3.36 -8.72
N LYS A 107 -2.81 -4.42 -7.93
CA LYS A 107 -3.43 -5.73 -8.16
C LYS A 107 -4.91 -5.76 -7.77
N TYR A 108 -5.29 -5.08 -6.68
CA TYR A 108 -6.58 -5.31 -6.03
C TYR A 108 -7.56 -4.13 -6.08
N GLN A 109 -7.13 -2.90 -6.39
CA GLN A 109 -8.00 -1.70 -6.28
C GLN A 109 -9.28 -1.75 -7.12
N ARG A 110 -9.27 -2.52 -8.22
CA ARG A 110 -10.47 -2.72 -9.06
C ARG A 110 -11.53 -3.57 -8.38
N LYS A 111 -11.11 -4.50 -7.52
CA LYS A 111 -12.00 -5.34 -6.71
C LYS A 111 -12.35 -4.67 -5.40
N TYR A 112 -11.39 -3.96 -4.81
CA TYR A 112 -11.49 -3.36 -3.49
C TYR A 112 -11.05 -1.90 -3.57
N ASN A 113 -12.00 -0.96 -3.66
CA ASN A 113 -11.69 0.44 -3.97
C ASN A 113 -10.97 1.20 -2.86
N VAL A 114 -10.99 0.70 -1.62
CA VAL A 114 -10.45 1.36 -0.44
C VAL A 114 -9.46 0.44 0.25
N LEU A 115 -8.16 0.66 -0.02
CA LEU A 115 -7.06 -0.12 0.54
C LEU A 115 -6.12 0.83 1.30
N PRO A 116 -6.39 1.12 2.59
CA PRO A 116 -5.63 2.08 3.36
C PRO A 116 -4.23 1.55 3.71
N PRO A 117 -3.20 2.41 3.80
CA PRO A 117 -1.84 2.03 4.19
C PRO A 117 -1.73 1.75 5.70
N LEU A 118 -0.61 1.13 6.10
CA LEU A 118 -0.11 1.20 7.48
C LEU A 118 0.34 2.64 7.80
N LEU A 119 0.31 3.06 9.06
CA LEU A 119 0.68 4.42 9.47
C LEU A 119 2.04 4.88 8.90
N GLU A 120 3.07 4.04 9.04
CA GLU A 120 4.42 4.36 8.60
C GLU A 120 4.56 4.36 7.08
N VAL A 121 3.76 3.52 6.41
CA VAL A 121 3.65 3.50 4.95
C VAL A 121 2.96 4.77 4.45
N ASP A 122 1.99 5.30 5.19
CA ASP A 122 1.30 6.55 4.86
C ASP A 122 2.27 7.76 4.92
N GLU A 123 3.16 7.83 5.91
CA GLU A 123 4.17 8.90 5.99
C GLU A 123 5.12 8.88 4.77
N ILE A 124 5.58 7.69 4.35
CA ILE A 124 6.38 7.55 3.13
C ILE A 124 5.58 7.98 1.90
N TRP A 125 4.30 7.59 1.84
CA TRP A 125 3.43 7.99 0.74
C TRP A 125 3.23 9.51 0.68
N HIS A 126 3.08 10.18 1.83
CA HIS A 126 3.00 11.64 1.89
C HIS A 126 4.28 12.28 1.33
N HIS A 127 5.46 11.78 1.72
CA HIS A 127 6.72 12.28 1.15
C HIS A 127 6.82 12.06 -0.35
N HIS A 128 6.36 10.91 -0.85
CA HIS A 128 6.33 10.65 -2.28
C HIS A 128 5.40 11.63 -3.00
N ILE A 129 4.18 11.86 -2.50
CA ILE A 129 3.23 12.84 -3.05
C ILE A 129 3.81 14.26 -3.11
N LEU A 130 4.60 14.65 -2.11
CA LEU A 130 5.21 15.98 -2.05
C LEU A 130 6.28 16.20 -3.14
N ASP A 131 6.97 15.16 -3.61
CA ASP A 131 7.69 15.21 -4.89
C ASP A 131 6.70 14.97 -6.05
N THR A 132 5.89 15.99 -6.30
CA THR A 132 4.79 15.93 -7.28
C THR A 132 5.23 15.49 -8.68
N ARG A 133 6.47 15.76 -9.10
CA ARG A 133 6.98 15.37 -10.43
C ARG A 133 7.28 13.88 -10.48
N ALA A 134 7.99 13.36 -9.48
CA ALA A 134 8.22 11.93 -9.34
C ALA A 134 6.89 11.19 -9.18
N TYR A 135 6.02 11.67 -8.29
CA TYR A 135 4.76 11.00 -7.97
C TYR A 135 3.83 10.86 -9.17
N ILE A 136 3.64 11.92 -9.96
CA ILE A 136 2.80 11.85 -11.16
C ILE A 136 3.40 10.85 -12.15
N THR A 137 4.72 10.90 -12.37
CA THR A 137 5.41 10.00 -13.30
C THR A 137 5.26 8.55 -12.87
N ASP A 138 5.49 8.26 -11.60
CA ASP A 138 5.39 6.91 -11.06
C ASP A 138 3.95 6.40 -11.07
N CYS A 139 2.97 7.26 -10.80
CA CYS A 139 1.56 6.93 -10.90
C CYS A 139 1.17 6.51 -12.33
N GLU A 140 1.63 7.22 -13.35
CA GLU A 140 1.38 6.86 -14.75
C GLU A 140 2.00 5.50 -15.11
N HIS A 141 3.23 5.22 -14.67
CA HIS A 141 3.89 3.94 -14.98
C HIS A 141 3.34 2.75 -14.21
N ILE A 142 2.79 2.96 -13.00
CA ILE A 142 2.22 1.89 -12.18
C ILE A 142 0.74 1.70 -12.51
N PHE A 143 -0.04 2.78 -12.46
CA PHE A 143 -1.50 2.74 -12.50
C PHE A 143 -2.08 3.22 -13.83
N GLY A 144 -1.32 3.96 -14.64
CA GLY A 144 -1.81 4.62 -15.86
C GLY A 144 -2.68 5.85 -15.57
N TYR A 145 -2.70 6.32 -14.33
CA TYR A 145 -3.40 7.52 -13.88
C TYR A 145 -2.84 7.97 -12.52
N TYR A 146 -3.11 9.21 -12.14
CA TYR A 146 -2.80 9.73 -10.81
C TYR A 146 -3.47 8.92 -9.69
N PHE A 147 -2.67 8.23 -8.86
CA PHE A 147 -3.17 7.48 -7.72
C PHE A 147 -3.57 8.44 -6.59
N HIS A 148 -4.87 8.62 -6.41
CA HIS A 148 -5.40 9.62 -5.48
C HIS A 148 -5.32 9.12 -4.03
N HIS A 149 -4.90 10.01 -3.12
CA HIS A 149 -4.90 9.77 -1.68
C HIS A 149 -6.03 10.55 -1.00
N TYR A 150 -6.73 9.91 -0.08
CA TYR A 150 -7.67 10.54 0.85
C TYR A 150 -7.16 10.39 2.29
N PRO A 151 -6.41 11.38 2.82
CA PRO A 151 -5.70 11.24 4.09
C PRO A 151 -6.60 11.32 5.33
N TYR A 152 -7.92 11.54 5.14
CA TYR A 152 -8.85 11.76 6.24
C TYR A 152 -9.72 10.54 6.55
N PHE A 153 -9.48 9.40 5.91
CA PHE A 153 -10.23 8.17 6.20
C PHE A 153 -9.94 7.68 7.63
N GLY A 154 -10.99 7.47 8.42
CA GLY A 154 -10.91 7.16 9.85
C GLY A 154 -11.02 8.36 10.79
N THR A 155 -11.10 9.59 10.29
CA THR A 155 -11.14 10.80 11.14
C THR A 155 -12.55 11.35 11.37
N ARG A 156 -13.55 10.89 10.60
CA ARG A 156 -14.93 11.42 10.62
C ARG A 156 -15.85 10.69 11.62
N GLY A 157 -15.37 10.51 12.85
CA GLY A 157 -16.11 9.86 13.94
C GLY A 157 -15.98 8.32 13.99
N GLU A 158 -16.71 7.70 14.94
CA GLU A 158 -16.49 6.27 15.28
C GLU A 158 -16.87 5.29 14.15
N ASN A 159 -17.89 5.60 13.36
CA ASN A 159 -18.24 4.76 12.21
C ASN A 159 -17.13 4.76 11.14
N ASP A 160 -16.53 5.91 10.87
CA ASP A 160 -15.43 6.04 9.92
C ASP A 160 -14.17 5.32 10.41
N LYS A 161 -13.87 5.39 11.73
CA LYS A 161 -12.81 4.60 12.37
C LYS A 161 -13.05 3.10 12.24
N LYS A 162 -14.29 2.64 12.44
CA LYS A 162 -14.66 1.24 12.27
C LYS A 162 -14.45 0.80 10.82
N ASN A 163 -14.86 1.61 9.84
CA ASN A 163 -14.65 1.35 8.43
C ASN A 163 -13.15 1.26 8.09
N LEU A 164 -12.33 2.18 8.60
CA LEU A 164 -10.88 2.12 8.45
C LEU A 164 -10.30 0.79 8.98
N ARG A 165 -10.72 0.35 10.17
CA ARG A 165 -10.26 -0.93 10.73
C ARG A 165 -10.63 -2.13 9.87
N ILE A 166 -11.84 -2.14 9.29
CA ILE A 166 -12.30 -3.22 8.40
C ILE A 166 -11.47 -3.23 7.11
N ALA A 167 -11.31 -2.07 6.47
CA ALA A 167 -10.53 -1.94 5.24
C ALA A 167 -9.04 -2.28 5.47
N PHE A 168 -8.47 -1.84 6.59
CA PHE A 168 -7.08 -2.16 6.93
C PHE A 168 -6.88 -3.64 7.25
N LYS A 169 -7.87 -4.31 7.87
CA LYS A 169 -7.83 -5.76 8.05
C LYS A 169 -7.78 -6.49 6.70
N LEU A 170 -8.56 -6.05 5.72
CA LEU A 170 -8.51 -6.61 4.37
C LEU A 170 -7.11 -6.42 3.75
N VAL A 171 -6.52 -5.24 3.88
CA VAL A 171 -5.14 -4.99 3.40
C VAL A 171 -4.14 -5.93 4.06
N GLN A 172 -4.23 -6.16 5.37
CA GLN A 172 -3.36 -7.11 6.09
C GLN A 172 -3.54 -8.55 5.60
N ASP A 173 -4.79 -8.99 5.35
CA ASP A 173 -5.07 -10.33 4.82
C ASP A 173 -4.49 -10.50 3.40
N LEU A 174 -4.70 -9.53 2.51
CA LEU A 174 -4.12 -9.52 1.15
C LEU A 174 -2.59 -9.47 1.18
N TYR A 175 -2.03 -8.64 2.05
CA TYR A 175 -0.59 -8.51 2.21
C TYR A 175 0.02 -9.85 2.64
N LYS A 176 -0.58 -10.54 3.62
CA LYS A 176 -0.12 -11.86 4.02
C LYS A 176 -0.27 -12.91 2.92
N GLU A 177 -1.34 -12.87 2.15
CA GLU A 177 -1.53 -13.76 1.00
C GLU A 177 -0.40 -13.61 -0.02
N GLU A 178 0.02 -12.37 -0.31
CA GLU A 178 1.03 -12.06 -1.31
C GLU A 178 2.47 -12.25 -0.81
N PHE A 179 2.74 -11.87 0.44
CA PHE A 179 4.11 -11.77 0.96
C PHE A 179 4.43 -12.78 2.07
N GLY A 180 3.42 -13.49 2.59
CA GLY A 180 3.58 -14.57 3.57
C GLY A 180 3.64 -14.13 5.03
N TYR A 181 3.52 -12.84 5.34
CA TYR A 181 3.55 -12.30 6.70
C TYR A 181 2.64 -11.06 6.81
N TYR A 182 2.26 -10.68 8.03
CA TYR A 182 1.52 -9.43 8.28
C TYR A 182 2.50 -8.26 8.42
N MET A 183 2.10 -7.07 7.96
CA MET A 183 2.85 -5.86 8.30
C MET A 183 2.75 -5.61 9.81
N THR A 184 3.87 -5.29 10.43
CA THR A 184 3.96 -4.86 11.82
C THR A 184 4.22 -3.36 11.88
N ASN A 185 3.75 -2.70 12.94
CA ASN A 185 4.17 -1.33 13.22
C ASN A 185 5.70 -1.30 13.30
N ILE A 186 6.27 -0.26 12.72
CA ILE A 186 7.70 0.02 12.69
C ILE A 186 8.04 0.93 13.87
N TRP A 187 7.13 1.83 14.23
CA TRP A 187 7.28 2.72 15.37
C TRP A 187 6.80 2.04 16.65
N GLU A 188 7.54 2.25 17.73
CA GLU A 188 7.15 1.85 19.09
C GLU A 188 6.19 2.87 19.74
#